data_AF-A0A2G6NU21-F1
#
_entry.id   AF-A0A2G6NU21-F1
#
_cell.length_a   1.000
_cell.length_b   1.000
_cell.length_c   1.000
_cell.angle_alpha   90.00
_cell.angle_beta   90.00
_cell.angle_gamma   90.00
#
_symmetry.space_group_name_H-M   'P 1'
#
loop_
_entity.id
_entity.type
_entity.pdbx_description
1 polymer ?
#
loop_
_entity_poly.entity_id
_entity_poly.type
_entity_poly.pdbx_seq_one_letter_code
_entity_poly.pdbx_strand_id
1 'polypeptide(L)'
;MNLEQNTHAALDMTRRLRAELENDDLAMCHGLLERRAEAMAVFEASHLAASADTREAVTPLIRELHQEDQKLRQRLTEMMQETGQRLREGLRSASGPGQQAYNTTSPPSCVDRRA
;
A
#
# COMPACT_ATOMS: atom_id res chain seq x y z
N MET A 1 -15.57 -9.88 27.22
CA MET A 1 -14.91 -8.80 26.44
C MET A 1 -15.99 -7.98 25.76
N ASN A 2 -15.90 -6.65 25.79
CA ASN A 2 -16.92 -5.77 25.22
C ASN A 2 -16.65 -5.52 23.72
N LEU A 3 -17.51 -6.04 22.84
CA LEU A 3 -17.40 -5.88 21.39
C LEU A 3 -17.35 -4.40 20.97
N GLU A 4 -18.14 -3.55 21.62
CA GLU A 4 -18.20 -2.10 21.32
C GLU A 4 -16.84 -1.44 21.52
N GLN A 5 -16.18 -1.68 22.66
CA GLN A 5 -14.85 -1.15 22.96
C GLN A 5 -13.81 -1.62 21.94
N ASN A 6 -13.89 -2.89 21.54
CA ASN A 6 -12.95 -3.46 20.59
C ASN A 6 -13.20 -2.94 19.16
N THR A 7 -14.45 -2.67 18.79
CA THR A 7 -14.78 -1.98 17.52
C THR A 7 -14.24 -0.55 17.52
N HIS A 8 -14.37 0.20 18.62
CA HIS A 8 -13.76 1.53 18.74
C HIS A 8 -12.24 1.49 18.60
N ALA A 9 -11.57 0.55 19.28
CA ALA A 9 -10.12 0.41 19.17
C ALA A 9 -9.66 0.13 17.72
N ALA A 10 -10.35 -0.77 17.01
CA ALA A 10 -10.08 -1.04 15.60
C ALA A 10 -10.34 0.18 14.70
N LEU A 11 -11.40 0.94 14.99
CA LEU A 11 -11.75 2.16 14.26
C LEU A 11 -10.69 3.25 14.45
N ASP A 12 -10.27 3.49 15.68
CA ASP A 12 -9.27 4.51 16.01
C ASP A 12 -7.92 4.20 15.38
N MET A 13 -7.48 2.93 15.43
CA MET A 13 -6.25 2.51 14.74
C MET A 13 -6.34 2.67 13.22
N THR A 14 -7.50 2.34 12.63
CA THR A 14 -7.72 2.49 11.18
C THR A 14 -7.71 3.97 10.76
N ARG A 15 -8.36 4.84 11.53
CA ARG A 15 -8.35 6.31 11.31
C ARG A 15 -6.97 6.89 11.44
N ARG A 16 -6.23 6.51 12.48
CA ARG A 16 -4.88 6.99 12.72
C ARG A 16 -3.96 6.59 11.58
N LEU A 17 -3.99 5.32 11.16
CA LEU A 17 -3.20 4.86 10.02
C LEU A 17 -3.54 5.62 8.73
N ARG A 18 -4.83 5.89 8.48
CA ARG A 18 -5.24 6.70 7.33
C ARG A 18 -4.71 8.13 7.42
N ALA A 19 -4.77 8.76 8.58
CA ALA A 19 -4.27 10.11 8.78
C ALA A 19 -2.75 10.21 8.54
N GLU A 20 -1.96 9.25 9.04
CA GLU A 20 -0.52 9.23 8.75
C GLU A 20 -0.22 8.98 7.27
N LEU A 21 -1.05 8.18 6.59
CA LEU A 21 -0.94 7.94 5.15
C LEU A 21 -1.31 9.18 4.32
N GLU A 22 -2.24 10.00 4.78
CA GLU A 22 -2.58 11.29 4.18
C GLU A 22 -1.46 12.32 4.36
N ASN A 23 -0.65 12.19 5.42
CA ASN A 23 0.53 13.01 5.67
C ASN A 23 1.80 12.49 4.98
N ASP A 24 1.71 11.42 4.19
CA ASP A 24 2.84 10.71 3.57
C ASP A 24 3.91 10.25 4.58
N ASP A 25 3.57 10.09 5.87
CA ASP A 25 4.49 9.59 6.91
C ASP A 25 4.49 8.06 6.93
N LEU A 26 5.22 7.48 5.96
CA LEU A 26 5.32 6.03 5.79
C LEU A 26 6.02 5.34 6.97
N ALA A 27 6.90 6.02 7.69
CA ALA A 27 7.60 5.47 8.86
C ALA A 27 6.61 5.27 10.01
N MET A 28 5.78 6.29 10.27
CA MET A 28 4.71 6.19 11.25
C MET A 28 3.64 5.18 10.81
N CYS A 29 3.28 5.13 9.53
CA CYS A 29 2.37 4.12 9.00
C CYS A 29 2.87 2.70 9.30
N HIS A 30 4.14 2.41 9.02
CA HIS A 30 4.74 1.10 9.28
C HIS A 30 4.64 0.71 10.76
N GLY A 31 4.95 1.63 11.68
CA GLY A 31 4.83 1.38 13.12
C GLY A 31 3.40 1.18 13.62
N LEU A 32 2.39 1.62 12.86
CA LEU A 32 0.97 1.46 13.19
C LEU A 32 0.35 0.19 12.60
N LEU A 33 0.96 -0.44 11.59
CA LEU A 33 0.40 -1.63 10.93
C LEU A 33 0.21 -2.80 11.90
N GLU A 34 1.22 -3.11 12.71
CA GLU A 34 1.16 -4.19 13.70
C GLU A 34 0.06 -3.94 14.73
N ARG A 35 0.01 -2.72 15.29
CA ARG A 35 -1.00 -2.33 16.29
C ARG A 35 -2.41 -2.38 15.71
N ARG A 36 -2.57 -1.98 14.45
CA ARG A 36 -3.86 -2.09 13.77
C ARG A 36 -4.24 -3.56 13.54
N ALA A 37 -3.31 -4.41 13.13
CA ALA A 37 -3.56 -5.82 12.93
C ALA A 37 -4.00 -6.51 14.24
N GLU A 38 -3.34 -6.19 15.36
CA GLU A 38 -3.74 -6.64 16.69
C GLU A 38 -5.16 -6.18 17.05
N ALA A 39 -5.48 -4.89 16.85
CA ALA A 39 -6.82 -4.36 17.13
C ALA A 39 -7.92 -5.03 16.28
N MET A 40 -7.64 -5.28 15.00
CA MET A 40 -8.55 -5.99 14.10
C MET A 40 -8.76 -7.45 14.53
N ALA A 41 -7.71 -8.15 14.92
CA ALA A 41 -7.80 -9.52 15.41
C ALA A 41 -8.64 -9.62 16.70
N VAL A 42 -8.45 -8.67 17.63
CA VAL A 42 -9.24 -8.58 18.86
C VAL A 42 -10.71 -8.26 18.56
N PHE A 43 -10.98 -7.35 17.62
CA PHE A 43 -12.32 -7.06 17.13
C PHE A 43 -12.99 -8.31 16.53
N GLU A 44 -12.31 -9.03 15.63
CA GLU A 44 -12.84 -10.23 14.98
C GLU A 44 -13.17 -11.31 16.00
N ALA A 45 -12.25 -11.60 16.93
CA ALA A 45 -12.49 -12.56 18.02
C ALA A 45 -13.70 -12.16 18.88
N SER A 46 -13.84 -10.87 19.17
CA SER A 46 -14.98 -10.34 19.95
C SER A 46 -16.29 -10.43 19.18
N HIS A 47 -16.26 -10.19 17.87
CA HIS A 47 -17.43 -10.26 17.01
C HIS A 47 -17.95 -11.70 16.90
N LEU A 48 -17.04 -12.67 16.77
CA LEU A 48 -17.36 -14.10 16.73
C LEU A 48 -17.95 -14.60 18.06
N ALA A 49 -17.48 -14.07 19.19
CA ALA A 49 -17.96 -14.45 20.52
C ALA A 49 -19.24 -13.71 20.96
N ALA A 50 -19.67 -12.68 20.24
CA ALA A 50 -20.80 -11.84 20.64
C ALA A 50 -22.16 -12.44 20.32
N SER A 51 -23.14 -12.16 21.18
CA SER A 51 -24.55 -12.50 20.95
C SER A 51 -25.12 -11.76 19.72
N ALA A 52 -26.29 -12.19 19.23
CA ALA A 52 -26.99 -11.48 18.15
C ALA A 52 -27.35 -10.05 18.57
N ASP A 53 -27.94 -9.87 19.74
CA ASP A 53 -28.35 -8.56 20.27
C ASP A 53 -27.16 -7.59 20.41
N THR A 54 -26.02 -8.10 20.89
CA THR A 54 -24.79 -7.29 20.99
C THR A 54 -24.29 -6.86 19.62
N ARG A 55 -24.32 -7.76 18.61
CA ARG A 55 -23.91 -7.44 17.24
C ARG A 55 -24.85 -6.44 16.57
N GLU A 56 -26.15 -6.56 16.82
CA GLU A 56 -27.15 -5.62 16.32
C GLU A 56 -26.90 -4.22 16.91
N ALA A 57 -26.66 -4.13 18.23
CA ALA A 57 -26.38 -2.86 18.90
C ALA A 57 -25.14 -2.15 18.35
N VAL A 58 -24.07 -2.88 18.01
CA VAL A 58 -22.83 -2.28 17.47
C VAL A 58 -22.79 -2.19 15.94
N THR A 59 -23.85 -2.58 15.23
CA THR A 59 -23.90 -2.57 13.77
C THR A 59 -23.52 -1.20 13.15
N PRO A 60 -23.94 -0.04 13.71
CA PRO A 60 -23.51 1.25 13.21
C PRO A 60 -21.99 1.43 13.24
N LEU A 61 -21.33 1.02 14.34
CA LEU A 61 -19.88 1.11 14.49
C LEU A 61 -19.15 0.16 13.54
N ILE A 62 -19.67 -1.05 13.31
CA ILE A 62 -19.09 -1.99 12.35
C ILE A 62 -19.16 -1.42 10.92
N ARG A 63 -20.28 -0.79 10.55
CA ARG A 63 -20.40 -0.12 9.24
C ARG A 63 -19.40 1.02 9.10
N GLU A 64 -19.21 1.80 10.14
CA GLU A 64 -18.23 2.89 10.18
C GLU A 64 -16.80 2.37 10.04
N LEU A 65 -16.44 1.29 10.75
CA LEU A 65 -15.15 0.62 10.60
C LEU A 65 -14.92 0.15 9.17
N HIS A 66 -15.94 -0.43 8.53
CA HIS A 66 -15.86 -0.86 7.14
C HIS A 66 -15.63 0.32 6.19
N GLN A 67 -16.33 1.44 6.39
CA GLN A 67 -16.16 2.65 5.57
C GLN A 67 -14.75 3.24 5.73
N GLU A 68 -14.21 3.30 6.94
CA GLU A 68 -12.85 3.79 7.15
C GLU A 68 -11.79 2.84 6.57
N ASP A 69 -11.99 1.51 6.63
CA ASP A 69 -11.11 0.55 5.98
C ASP A 69 -11.12 0.70 4.44
N GLN A 70 -12.30 0.93 3.85
CA GLN A 70 -12.42 1.22 2.41
C GLN A 70 -11.64 2.48 2.02
N LYS A 71 -11.79 3.58 2.77
CA LYS A 71 -11.06 4.84 2.51
C LYS A 71 -9.55 4.64 2.61
N LEU A 72 -9.09 3.90 3.62
CA LEU A 72 -7.67 3.58 3.80
C LEU A 72 -7.12 2.80 2.59
N ARG A 73 -7.83 1.76 2.13
CA ARG A 73 -7.43 0.96 0.96
C ARG A 73 -7.40 1.78 -0.33
N GLN A 74 -8.38 2.66 -0.51
CA GLN A 74 -8.42 3.55 -1.66
C GLN A 74 -7.19 4.46 -1.67
N ARG A 75 -6.88 5.12 -0.54
CA ARG A 75 -5.71 6.00 -0.44
C ARG A 75 -4.39 5.26 -0.68
N LEU A 76 -4.25 4.04 -0.13
CA LEU A 76 -3.09 3.18 -0.42
C LEU A 76 -2.94 2.90 -1.90
N THR A 77 -4.06 2.60 -2.60
CA THR A 77 -4.06 2.32 -4.03
C THR A 77 -3.63 3.54 -4.84
N GLU A 78 -4.18 4.71 -4.53
CA GLU A 78 -3.81 5.98 -5.16
C GLU A 78 -2.31 6.27 -4.98
N MET A 79 -1.79 6.16 -3.76
CA MET A 79 -0.38 6.37 -3.46
C MET A 79 0.54 5.39 -4.21
N MET A 80 0.16 4.12 -4.32
CA MET A 80 0.92 3.14 -5.10
C MET A 80 0.93 3.46 -6.60
N GLN A 81 -0.19 3.94 -7.14
CA GLN A 81 -0.29 4.37 -8.53
C GLN A 81 0.61 5.59 -8.81
N GLU A 82 0.56 6.61 -7.94
CA GLU A 82 1.41 7.79 -8.03
C GLU A 82 2.90 7.43 -7.95
N THR A 83 3.27 6.59 -6.97
CA THR A 83 4.65 6.13 -6.80
C THR A 83 5.13 5.35 -8.03
N GLY A 84 4.30 4.45 -8.55
CA GLY A 84 4.59 3.69 -9.76
C GLY A 84 4.74 4.58 -11.00
N GLN A 85 3.95 5.64 -11.11
CA GLN A 85 4.08 6.63 -12.18
C GLN A 85 5.40 7.40 -12.06
N ARG A 86 5.73 7.93 -10.88
CA ARG A 86 6.99 8.65 -10.63
C ARG A 86 8.21 7.77 -10.94
N LEU A 87 8.15 6.49 -10.58
CA LEU A 87 9.21 5.53 -10.90
C LEU A 87 9.38 5.33 -12.42
N ARG A 88 8.29 5.17 -13.16
CA ARG A 88 8.33 5.03 -14.64
C ARG A 88 8.88 6.29 -15.31
N GLU A 89 8.49 7.47 -14.84
CA GLU A 89 8.99 8.74 -15.34
C GLU A 89 10.48 8.90 -15.04
N GLY A 90 10.92 8.56 -13.82
CA GLY A 90 12.33 8.55 -13.44
C GLY A 90 13.17 7.61 -14.31
N LEU A 91 12.70 6.38 -14.54
CA LEU A 91 13.37 5.41 -15.42
C LEU A 91 13.43 5.88 -16.87
N ARG A 92 12.35 6.49 -17.39
CA ARG A 92 12.34 7.05 -18.76
C ARG A 92 13.34 8.19 -18.90
N SER A 93 13.42 9.08 -17.92
CA SER A 93 14.36 10.20 -17.89
C SER A 93 15.81 9.74 -17.71
N ALA A 94 16.04 8.66 -16.96
CA ALA A 94 17.36 8.02 -16.84
C ALA A 94 17.80 7.30 -18.11
N SER A 95 16.85 6.88 -18.95
CA SER A 95 17.08 6.17 -20.23
C SER A 95 17.12 7.12 -21.43
N GLY A 96 17.69 8.31 -21.29
CA GLY A 96 17.72 9.35 -22.34
C GLY A 96 18.16 8.82 -23.73
N PRO A 97 17.80 9.50 -24.83
CA PRO A 97 18.04 9.01 -26.19
C PRO A 97 19.55 8.98 -26.49
N GLY A 98 20.18 7.83 -26.28
CA GLY A 98 21.61 7.67 -26.45
C GLY A 98 22.05 6.21 -26.46
N GLN A 99 22.36 5.73 -27.66
CA GLN A 99 23.04 4.48 -28.01
C GLN A 99 22.16 3.26 -28.32
N GLN A 100 21.75 3.17 -29.59
CA GLN A 100 22.04 1.98 -30.39
C GLN A 100 22.05 2.32 -31.89
N ALA A 101 23.04 3.13 -32.27
CA ALA A 101 23.50 3.24 -33.65
C ALA A 101 24.97 2.82 -33.70
N TYR A 102 25.27 1.58 -33.29
CA TYR A 102 26.41 0.91 -33.90
C TYR A 102 25.92 0.37 -35.25
N ASN A 103 26.00 1.24 -36.25
CA ASN A 103 26.22 0.76 -37.60
C ASN A 103 27.50 -0.07 -37.52
N THR A 104 27.37 -1.38 -37.63
CA THR A 104 28.47 -2.29 -37.95
C THR A 104 28.97 -1.93 -39.35
N THR A 105 29.73 -0.84 -39.45
CA THR A 105 30.70 -0.71 -40.53
C THR A 105 31.84 -1.64 -40.15
N SER A 106 31.80 -2.83 -40.75
CA SER A 106 32.83 -3.85 -40.61
C SER A 106 34.22 -3.22 -40.69
N PRO A 107 35.14 -3.51 -39.76
CA PRO A 107 36.54 -3.16 -39.98
C PRO A 107 37.04 -3.90 -41.24
N PRO A 108 37.89 -3.29 -42.08
CA PRO A 108 38.45 -3.99 -43.23
C PRO A 108 39.25 -5.18 -42.72
N SER A 109 38.82 -6.38 -43.12
CA SER A 109 39.56 -7.63 -42.95
C SER A 109 40.96 -7.46 -43.55
N CYS A 110 42.00 -7.47 -42.72
CA CYS A 110 43.40 -7.50 -43.15
C CYS A 110 43.91 -8.93 -43.35
N VAL A 111 43.06 -9.88 -43.75
CA VAL A 111 43.49 -11.23 -44.11
C VAL A 111 43.44 -11.37 -45.64
N ASP A 112 44.42 -10.76 -46.30
CA ASP A 112 45.01 -11.36 -47.51
C ASP A 112 46.37 -10.74 -47.80
N ARG A 113 47.42 -11.33 -47.22
CA ARG A 113 48.80 -11.22 -47.72
C ARG A 113 49.70 -12.26 -47.07
N ARG A 114 49.83 -13.42 -47.69
CA ARG A 114 51.10 -13.92 -48.27
C ARG A 114 51.06 -15.42 -48.57
N ALA A 115 51.52 -15.69 -49.80
CA ALA A 115 52.23 -16.86 -50.30
C ALA A 115 51.42 -18.15 -50.51
#